data_AF-A1T5Q1-F1
#
_entry.id   AF-A1T5Q1-F1
#
_cell.length_a   1.000
_cell.length_b   1.000
_cell.length_c   1.000
_cell.angle_alpha   90.00
_cell.angle_beta   90.00
_cell.angle_gamma   90.00
#
_symmetry.space_group_name_H-M   'P 1'
#
loop_
_entity.id
_entity.type
_entity.pdbx_description
1 polymer ?
#
loop_
_entity_poly.entity_id
_entity_poly.type
_entity_poly.pdbx_seq_one_letter_code
_entity_poly.pdbx_strand_id
1 'polypeptide(L)'
;MELKGFKRQQRNLAVAAAAAGVFAAGIGISAPIAAAAPTAGETWTMGSYRGEVLQRAIDDVIANAGEQNVRFNLYDRVLNQVIYNYTNWVVCGQSPRADASVKVGEKPQTVTFALSRRSTGC
;
A
#
# COMPACT_ATOMS: atom_id res chain seq x y z
N MET A 1 -48.19 1.76 13.84
CA MET A 1 -47.17 2.59 13.18
C MET A 1 -45.90 2.47 14.03
N GLU A 2 -45.11 1.38 13.97
CA GLU A 2 -44.19 0.92 12.89
C GLU A 2 -43.17 2.01 12.49
N LEU A 3 -41.83 1.83 12.53
CA LEU A 3 -40.97 0.64 12.57
C LEU A 3 -39.63 0.84 13.34
N LYS A 4 -39.15 -0.26 13.92
CA LYS A 4 -37.85 -0.50 14.57
C LYS A 4 -36.72 -0.71 13.54
N GLY A 5 -35.48 -0.40 13.92
CA GLY A 5 -34.23 -0.91 13.31
C GLY A 5 -33.05 -0.09 13.85
N PHE A 6 -31.95 -0.62 14.39
CA PHE A 6 -31.16 -1.76 13.98
C PHE A 6 -30.46 -2.36 15.22
N LYS A 7 -30.73 -3.63 15.54
CA LYS A 7 -29.89 -4.46 16.41
C LYS A 7 -29.45 -5.69 15.62
N ARG A 8 -28.13 -5.94 15.60
CA ARG A 8 -27.42 -7.18 15.22
C ARG A 8 -27.55 -7.69 13.78
N GLN A 9 -26.43 -7.62 13.06
CA GLN A 9 -25.92 -8.72 12.21
C GLN A 9 -24.39 -8.67 12.33
N GLN A 10 -23.76 -9.31 13.31
CA GLN A 10 -23.34 -10.72 13.28
C GLN A 10 -22.95 -11.26 11.90
N ARG A 11 -21.66 -11.59 11.82
CA ARG A 11 -21.08 -12.80 11.22
C ARG A 11 -20.79 -12.78 9.72
N ASN A 12 -19.50 -13.01 9.44
CA ASN A 12 -18.98 -13.76 8.30
C ASN A 12 -19.23 -13.12 6.92
N LEU A 13 -18.42 -12.12 6.58
CA LEU A 13 -18.09 -11.87 5.18
C LEU A 13 -16.79 -12.62 4.86
N ALA A 14 -16.94 -13.93 4.69
CA ALA A 14 -16.07 -14.69 3.80
C ALA A 14 -16.34 -14.16 2.39
N VAL A 15 -15.51 -13.23 1.91
CA VAL A 15 -15.57 -12.79 0.52
C VAL A 15 -14.76 -13.79 -0.29
N ALA A 16 -15.45 -14.85 -0.74
CA ALA A 16 -15.00 -15.67 -1.85
C ALA A 16 -15.12 -14.82 -3.13
N ALA A 17 -14.00 -14.24 -3.58
CA ALA A 17 -13.95 -13.57 -4.87
C ALA A 17 -13.70 -14.62 -5.96
N ALA A 18 -14.79 -15.20 -6.46
CA ALA A 18 -14.80 -15.96 -7.70
C ALA A 18 -15.91 -15.38 -8.59
N ALA A 19 -15.52 -14.69 -9.67
CA ALA A 19 -16.13 -14.84 -11.00
C ALA A 19 -15.50 -13.86 -12.00
N ALA A 20 -15.07 -14.43 -13.12
CA ALA A 20 -14.74 -13.76 -14.36
C ALA A 20 -15.93 -12.93 -14.89
N GLY A 21 -15.60 -11.89 -15.66
CA GLY A 21 -16.47 -10.75 -15.91
C GLY A 21 -17.64 -10.94 -16.87
N VAL A 22 -18.45 -9.88 -16.96
CA VAL A 22 -19.31 -9.55 -18.09
C VAL A 22 -19.38 -8.02 -18.18
N PHE A 23 -18.96 -7.48 -19.33
CA PHE A 23 -19.25 -6.12 -19.75
C PHE A 23 -20.77 -5.95 -19.91
N ALA A 24 -21.36 -4.99 -19.20
CA ALA A 24 -22.69 -4.48 -19.51
C ALA A 24 -22.71 -2.96 -19.35
N ALA A 25 -22.91 -2.28 -20.47
CA ALA A 25 -23.03 -0.84 -20.60
C ALA A 25 -24.21 -0.28 -19.78
N GLY A 26 -24.04 0.91 -19.19
CA GLY A 26 -25.17 1.69 -18.70
C GLY A 26 -24.85 2.68 -17.59
N ILE A 27 -24.61 3.94 -18.00
CA ILE A 27 -24.91 5.16 -17.25
C ILE A 27 -24.26 5.31 -15.85
N GLY A 28 -23.10 5.98 -15.84
CA GLY A 28 -22.98 7.22 -15.08
C GLY A 28 -22.88 7.14 -13.55
N ILE A 29 -22.12 6.20 -13.02
CA ILE A 29 -21.36 6.43 -11.78
C ILE A 29 -19.97 5.85 -12.00
N SER A 30 -19.04 6.68 -12.46
CA SER A 30 -17.60 6.36 -12.38
C SER A 30 -17.19 6.45 -10.91
N ALA A 31 -17.65 5.50 -10.09
CA ALA A 31 -17.01 5.28 -8.80
C ALA A 31 -15.56 4.92 -9.12
N PRO A 32 -14.57 5.55 -8.48
CA PRO A 32 -13.19 5.15 -8.66
C PRO A 32 -13.13 3.66 -8.31
N ILE A 33 -12.82 2.85 -9.32
CA ILE A 33 -12.56 1.43 -9.13
C ILE A 33 -11.27 1.43 -8.30
N ALA A 34 -11.40 1.31 -6.98
CA ALA A 34 -10.26 1.05 -6.14
C ALA A 34 -9.66 -0.24 -6.68
N ALA A 35 -8.48 -0.14 -7.30
CA ALA A 35 -7.75 -1.30 -7.76
C ALA A 35 -7.61 -2.21 -6.53
N ALA A 36 -8.16 -3.42 -6.63
CA ALA A 36 -8.06 -4.37 -5.53
C ALA A 36 -6.57 -4.65 -5.29
N ALA A 37 -6.15 -4.61 -4.03
CA ALA A 37 -4.78 -4.94 -3.66
C ALA A 37 -4.41 -6.33 -4.20
N PRO A 38 -3.17 -6.51 -4.68
CA PRO A 38 -2.76 -7.77 -5.27
C PRO A 38 -2.91 -8.94 -4.29
N THR A 39 -3.41 -10.05 -4.79
CA THR A 39 -3.67 -11.29 -4.03
C THR A 39 -2.47 -12.24 -4.10
N ALA A 40 -2.46 -13.28 -3.26
CA ALA A 40 -1.35 -14.23 -3.21
C ALA A 40 -1.06 -14.86 -4.59
N GLY A 41 0.18 -14.74 -5.05
CA GLY A 41 0.63 -15.20 -6.38
C GLY A 41 0.70 -14.09 -7.43
N GLU A 42 0.10 -12.92 -7.20
CA GLU A 42 0.23 -11.76 -8.07
C GLU A 42 1.53 -11.00 -7.80
N THR A 43 1.92 -10.16 -8.76
CA THR A 43 3.10 -9.31 -8.65
C THR A 43 2.72 -7.84 -8.72
N TRP A 44 3.39 -7.00 -7.96
CA TRP A 44 3.33 -5.55 -8.09
C TRP A 44 4.70 -5.00 -8.48
N THR A 45 4.72 -3.85 -9.13
CA THR A 45 5.96 -3.18 -9.54
C THR A 45 6.35 -2.14 -8.50
N MET A 46 7.58 -2.23 -8.00
CA MET A 46 8.12 -1.28 -7.04
C MET A 46 8.33 0.09 -7.70
N GLY A 47 7.66 1.13 -7.19
CA GLY A 47 7.87 2.51 -7.65
C GLY A 47 9.29 3.04 -7.38
N SER A 48 9.64 4.15 -8.02
CA SER A 48 10.90 4.87 -7.76
C SER A 48 10.65 6.01 -6.78
N TYR A 49 11.25 5.94 -5.60
CA TYR A 49 10.99 6.86 -4.50
C TYR A 49 12.19 7.70 -4.08
N ARG A 50 13.33 7.57 -4.77
CA ARG A 50 14.52 8.36 -4.41
C ARG A 50 14.22 9.86 -4.55
N GLY A 51 14.41 10.60 -3.47
CA GLY A 51 14.11 12.04 -3.38
C GLY A 51 12.68 12.35 -2.94
N GLU A 52 11.79 11.35 -2.87
CA GLU A 52 10.41 11.54 -2.42
C GLU A 52 10.31 11.67 -0.90
N VAL A 53 9.24 12.35 -0.48
CA VAL A 53 8.86 12.42 0.94
C VAL A 53 8.41 11.03 1.38
N LEU A 54 8.94 10.55 2.51
CA LEU A 54 8.69 9.18 2.99
C LEU A 54 7.19 8.85 3.11
N GLN A 55 6.36 9.79 3.58
CA GLN A 55 4.92 9.55 3.65
C GLN A 55 4.33 9.18 2.29
N ARG A 56 4.67 9.92 1.23
CA ARG A 56 4.18 9.63 -0.13
C ARG A 56 4.67 8.27 -0.63
N ALA A 57 5.93 7.93 -0.34
CA ALA A 57 6.49 6.63 -0.72
C ALA A 57 5.78 5.46 -0.01
N ILE A 58 5.43 5.62 1.27
CA ILE A 58 4.65 4.61 2.01
C ILE A 58 3.24 4.49 1.44
N ASP A 59 2.56 5.62 1.24
CA ASP A 59 1.19 5.66 0.72
C ASP A 59 1.09 4.98 -0.66
N ASP A 60 2.05 5.24 -1.55
CA ASP A 60 2.10 4.64 -2.89
C ASP A 60 2.43 3.13 -2.84
N VAL A 61 3.37 2.70 -1.98
CA VAL A 61 3.62 1.27 -1.78
C VAL A 61 2.37 0.56 -1.26
N ILE A 62 1.66 1.15 -0.30
CA ILE A 62 0.43 0.56 0.24
C ILE A 62 -0.66 0.51 -0.84
N ALA A 63 -0.80 1.55 -1.65
CA ALA A 63 -1.78 1.60 -2.74
C ALA A 63 -1.52 0.51 -3.79
N ASN A 64 -0.26 0.25 -4.14
CA ASN A 64 0.10 -0.72 -5.18
C ASN A 64 0.22 -2.16 -4.65
N ALA A 65 0.76 -2.34 -3.45
CA ALA A 65 1.04 -3.66 -2.89
C ALA A 65 -0.09 -4.17 -1.98
N GLY A 66 -0.88 -3.28 -1.38
CA GLY A 66 -1.78 -3.60 -0.26
C GLY A 66 -1.05 -3.63 1.08
N GLU A 67 -1.64 -3.00 2.10
CA GLU A 67 -1.04 -2.84 3.45
C GLU A 67 -0.66 -4.18 4.09
N GLN A 68 -1.48 -5.22 3.90
CA GLN A 68 -1.27 -6.55 4.46
C GLN A 68 -0.11 -7.32 3.82
N ASN A 69 0.34 -6.90 2.63
CA ASN A 69 1.34 -7.61 1.84
C ASN A 69 2.76 -7.06 2.02
N VAL A 70 2.94 -5.99 2.79
CA VAL A 70 4.22 -5.32 2.98
C VAL A 70 4.55 -5.10 4.46
N ARG A 71 5.85 -5.11 4.77
CA ARG A 71 6.39 -4.65 6.06
C ARG A 71 7.45 -3.60 5.78
N PHE A 72 7.33 -2.45 6.43
CA PHE A 72 8.30 -1.37 6.26
C PHE A 72 9.45 -1.50 7.25
N ASN A 73 10.68 -1.45 6.72
CA ASN A 73 11.90 -1.28 7.48
C ASN A 73 12.47 0.11 7.17
N LEU A 74 12.36 1.03 8.12
CA LEU A 74 12.69 2.43 7.94
C LEU A 74 13.91 2.75 8.81
N TYR A 75 14.98 3.28 8.22
CA TYR A 75 16.15 3.68 8.99
C TYR A 75 16.78 4.97 8.47
N ASP A 76 17.29 5.77 9.40
CA ASP A 76 18.09 6.95 9.09
C ASP A 76 19.52 6.53 8.71
N ARG A 77 19.95 6.89 7.50
CA ARG A 77 21.27 6.53 6.97
C ARG A 77 22.43 7.28 7.62
N VAL A 78 22.16 8.39 8.32
CA VAL A 78 23.19 9.30 8.82
C VAL A 78 23.41 9.12 10.31
N LEU A 79 22.35 9.28 11.12
CA LEU A 79 22.45 9.37 12.58
C LEU A 79 21.68 8.25 13.30
N ASN A 80 21.12 7.29 12.56
CA ASN A 80 20.29 6.20 13.09
C ASN A 80 19.18 6.70 14.05
N GLN A 81 18.59 7.85 13.73
CA GLN A 81 17.50 8.42 14.52
C GLN A 81 16.22 7.61 14.37
N VAL A 82 15.41 7.61 15.44
CA VAL A 82 14.06 7.06 15.41
C VAL A 82 13.15 7.96 14.55
N ILE A 83 12.37 7.32 13.68
CA ILE A 83 11.53 7.99 12.68
C ILE A 83 10.09 8.12 13.21
N TYR A 84 9.74 9.29 13.74
CA TYR A 84 8.39 9.57 14.26
C TYR A 84 7.46 10.27 13.25
N ASN A 85 7.99 11.24 12.49
CA ASN A 85 7.20 12.04 11.56
C ASN A 85 7.66 11.80 10.13
N TYR A 86 6.88 11.06 9.36
CA TYR A 86 7.23 10.63 8.00
C TYR A 86 7.32 11.79 6.99
N THR A 87 6.74 12.96 7.28
CA THR A 87 6.84 14.14 6.40
C THR A 87 8.19 14.87 6.47
N ASN A 88 9.01 14.56 7.49
CA ASN A 88 10.32 15.20 7.71
C ASN A 88 11.49 14.43 7.08
N TRP A 89 11.20 13.31 6.42
CA TRP A 89 12.19 12.41 5.85
C TRP A 89 12.05 12.33 4.34
N VAL A 90 13.20 12.21 3.68
CA VAL A 90 13.30 11.88 2.25
C VAL A 90 13.88 10.48 2.10
N VAL A 91 13.38 9.74 1.12
CA VAL A 91 13.91 8.43 0.76
C VAL A 91 15.16 8.62 -0.10
N CYS A 92 16.29 8.11 0.37
CA CYS A 92 17.57 8.18 -0.34
C CYS A 92 18.01 6.85 -0.94
N GLY A 93 17.46 5.76 -0.43
CA GLY A 93 17.65 4.42 -0.96
C GLY A 93 16.41 3.56 -0.69
N GLN A 94 16.21 2.56 -1.53
CA GLN A 94 15.08 1.65 -1.43
C GLN A 94 15.49 0.22 -1.75
N SER A 95 14.84 -0.73 -1.09
CA SER A 95 14.84 -2.15 -1.42
C SER A 95 13.42 -2.69 -1.21
N PRO A 96 12.79 -3.37 -2.18
CA PRO A 96 13.28 -3.71 -3.52
C PRO A 96 13.66 -2.49 -4.37
N ARG A 97 14.49 -2.70 -5.40
CA ARG A 97 14.93 -1.64 -6.32
C ARG A 97 13.73 -1.08 -7.09
N ALA A 98 13.87 0.14 -7.59
CA ALA A 98 12.88 0.71 -8.51
C ALA A 98 12.66 -0.24 -9.71
N ASP A 99 11.41 -0.28 -10.16
CA ASP A 99 10.91 -1.11 -11.26
C ASP A 99 11.04 -2.63 -11.03
N ALA A 100 11.44 -3.05 -9.83
CA ALA A 100 11.48 -4.47 -9.50
C ALA A 100 10.06 -5.05 -9.43
N SER A 101 9.86 -6.19 -10.07
CA SER A 101 8.64 -6.98 -9.90
C SER A 101 8.72 -7.74 -8.58
N VAL A 102 7.77 -7.47 -7.68
CA VAL A 102 7.69 -8.01 -6.33
C VAL A 102 6.50 -8.96 -6.24
N LYS A 103 6.75 -10.22 -5.87
CA LYS A 103 5.70 -11.22 -5.69
C LYS A 103 4.99 -11.04 -4.36
N VAL A 104 3.67 -11.09 -4.38
CA VAL A 104 2.84 -11.22 -3.18
C VAL A 104 2.81 -12.69 -2.79
N GLY A 105 3.49 -13.00 -1.68
CA GLY A 105 3.53 -14.34 -1.12
C GLY A 105 2.63 -14.50 0.10
N GLU A 106 2.68 -15.68 0.72
CA GLU A 106 2.02 -15.94 2.00
C GLU A 106 2.58 -15.07 3.14
N LYS A 107 3.83 -14.62 3.01
CA LYS A 107 4.48 -13.71 3.95
C LYS A 107 4.59 -12.31 3.32
N PRO A 108 4.37 -11.25 4.10
CA PRO A 108 4.51 -9.90 3.61
C PRO A 108 5.97 -9.61 3.25
N GLN A 109 6.16 -8.90 2.14
CA GLN A 109 7.48 -8.52 1.65
C GLN A 109 8.04 -7.36 2.48
N THR A 110 9.31 -7.45 2.85
CA THR A 110 9.98 -6.33 3.53
C THR A 110 10.38 -5.26 2.51
N VAL A 111 9.81 -4.06 2.65
CA VAL A 111 10.21 -2.85 1.94
C VAL A 111 11.10 -2.02 2.86
N THR A 112 12.35 -1.85 2.47
CA THR A 112 13.34 -1.07 3.22
C THR A 112 13.53 0.29 2.58
N PHE A 113 13.39 1.36 3.37
CA PHE A 113 13.78 2.71 2.97
C PHE A 113 14.93 3.25 3.82
N ALA A 114 15.99 3.68 3.13
CA ALA A 114 17.08 4.43 3.73
C ALA A 114 16.75 5.91 3.67
N LEU A 115 16.76 6.59 4.81
CA LEU A 115 16.19 7.92 4.96
C LEU A 115 17.25 8.97 5.30
N SER A 116 16.98 10.22 4.94
CA SER A 116 17.71 11.39 5.40
C SER A 116 16.73 12.49 5.77
N ARG A 117 17.18 13.47 6.56
CA ARG A 117 16.39 14.66 6.84
C ARG A 117 16.21 15.48 5.56
N ARG A 118 15.01 16.04 5.38
CA ARG A 118 14.69 16.93 4.25
C ARG A 118 15.69 18.07 4.06
N SER A 119 16.21 18.63 5.15
CA SER A 119 17.20 19.71 5.13
C SER A 119 18.57 19.27 4.59
N THR A 120 18.94 18.00 4.77
CA THR A 120 20.24 17.46 4.38
C THR A 120 20.22 16.92 2.95
N GLY A 121 19.06 16.45 2.49
CA GLY A 121 18.91 15.81 1.18
C GLY A 121 19.52 14.41 1.14
N CYS A 122 19.58 13.88 -0.08
CA CYS A 122 20.14 12.57 -0.42
C CYS A 122 21.42 12.73 -1.23
#